data_AF-A0A562LMG6-F1
#
_entry.id   AF-A0A562LMG6-F1
#
_cell.length_a   1.000
_cell.length_b   1.000
_cell.length_c   1.000
_cell.angle_alpha   90.00
_cell.angle_beta   90.00
_cell.angle_gamma   90.00
#
_symmetry.space_group_name_H-M   'P 1'
#
loop_
_entity.id
_entity.type
_entity.pdbx_description
1 polymer ?
#
loop_
_entity_poly.entity_id
_entity_poly.type
_entity_poly.pdbx_seq_one_letter_code
_entity_poly.pdbx_strand_id
1 'polypeptide(L)'
;MNHRVTPMEGWEIIEKTRTRRQKRTTRFDVRHLERLPLGMSYPQQIQRVTDLLARPPLDGLKPKLVIDENGVGRPVGDMFDAAGLYPNRITITAGLEATQHGAKTWHVPKGLLISNLEAHSHSGELRIAAAANDAAALKEELKDFKRKISEAGRTTYAARVGAHDNLVLSVAITLWMATQAHEILRSELRV
;
A
#
# COMPACT_ATOMS: atom_id res chain seq x y z
N MET A 1 -0.29 7.00 4.01
CA MET A 1 0.51 6.14 4.91
C MET A 1 1.85 6.81 5.15
N ASN A 2 2.35 6.82 6.38
CA ASN A 2 3.67 7.34 6.72
C ASN A 2 4.66 6.17 6.87
N HIS A 3 5.61 6.06 5.94
CA HIS A 3 6.65 5.04 5.95
C HIS A 3 7.94 5.62 6.53
N ARG A 4 8.48 5.00 7.58
CA ARG A 4 9.76 5.39 8.18
C ARG A 4 10.68 4.18 8.29
N VAL A 5 11.94 4.37 7.92
CA VAL A 5 13.02 3.45 8.18
C VAL A 5 13.98 4.14 9.13
N THR A 6 14.27 3.53 10.27
CA THR A 6 15.18 4.10 11.28
C THR A 6 16.36 3.15 11.47
N PRO A 7 17.61 3.61 11.33
CA PRO A 7 18.78 2.81 11.64
C PRO A 7 18.78 2.43 13.12
N MET A 8 19.24 1.23 13.42
CA MET A 8 19.44 0.73 14.78
C MET A 8 20.93 0.63 15.08
N GLU A 9 21.24 0.58 16.37
CA GLU A 9 22.57 0.18 16.81
C GLU A 9 22.82 -1.29 16.45
N GLY A 10 23.97 -1.54 15.83
CA GLY A 10 24.40 -2.88 15.42
C GLY A 10 24.34 -3.13 13.92
N TRP A 11 25.17 -4.09 13.50
CA TRP A 11 25.34 -4.50 12.12
C TRP A 11 25.05 -5.99 12.00
N GLU A 12 24.42 -6.36 10.91
CA GLU A 12 24.29 -7.73 10.46
C GLU A 12 25.42 -8.02 9.47
N ILE A 13 26.21 -9.05 9.73
CA ILE A 13 27.28 -9.49 8.83
C ILE A 13 26.69 -10.55 7.91
N ILE A 14 26.70 -10.27 6.61
CA ILE A 14 26.27 -11.20 5.58
C ILE A 14 27.52 -11.92 5.08
N GLU A 15 27.86 -13.03 5.72
CA GLU A 15 29.10 -13.79 5.47
C GLU A 15 29.25 -14.18 4.00
N LYS A 16 28.15 -14.63 3.37
CA LYS A 16 28.12 -15.09 1.97
C LYS A 16 28.57 -14.01 0.98
N THR A 17 28.29 -12.73 1.27
CA THR A 17 28.66 -11.60 0.41
C THR A 17 29.76 -10.74 1.00
N ARG A 18 30.29 -11.08 2.19
CA ARG A 18 31.23 -10.27 2.97
C ARG A 18 30.79 -8.81 3.09
N THR A 19 29.50 -8.58 3.26
CA THR A 19 28.95 -7.23 3.45
C THR A 19 28.41 -7.10 4.87
N ARG A 20 28.43 -5.88 5.41
CA ARG A 20 27.71 -5.55 6.64
C ARG A 20 26.51 -4.68 6.29
N ARG A 21 25.36 -4.98 6.88
CA ARG A 21 24.14 -4.20 6.75
C ARG A 21 23.78 -3.64 8.12
N GLN A 22 23.59 -2.34 8.21
CA GLN A 22 23.11 -1.75 9.46
C GLN A 22 21.71 -2.30 9.75
N LYS A 23 21.48 -2.72 11.00
CA LYS A 23 20.14 -3.10 11.43
C LYS A 23 19.21 -1.89 11.29
N ARG A 24 17.96 -2.13 10.93
CA ARG A 24 16.95 -1.07 10.76
C ARG A 24 15.60 -1.56 11.24
N THR A 25 14.82 -0.64 11.79
CA THR A 25 13.39 -0.84 12.03
C THR A 25 12.61 -0.12 10.95
N THR A 26 11.58 -0.80 10.43
CA THR A 26 10.66 -0.23 9.45
C THR A 26 9.30 -0.05 10.10
N ARG A 27 8.62 1.06 9.80
CA ARG A 27 7.25 1.32 10.27
C ARG A 27 6.40 1.89 9.16
N PHE A 28 5.16 1.40 9.08
CA PHE A 28 4.13 1.87 8.17
C PHE A 28 2.92 2.31 8.98
N ASP A 29 2.75 3.62 9.16
CA ASP A 29 1.61 4.16 9.92
C ASP A 29 0.47 4.59 8.97
N VAL A 30 -0.70 3.96 9.09
CA VAL A 30 -1.95 4.43 8.49
C VAL A 30 -2.53 5.51 9.39
N ARG A 31 -2.42 6.78 8.96
CA ARG A 31 -2.80 7.98 9.73
C ARG A 31 -4.18 8.54 9.36
N HIS A 32 -4.62 8.28 8.14
CA HIS A 32 -5.92 8.66 7.61
C HIS A 32 -6.47 7.49 6.82
N LEU A 33 -7.76 7.25 6.98
CA LEU A 33 -8.55 6.29 6.26
C LEU A 33 -9.96 6.88 6.19
N GLU A 34 -10.65 6.70 5.07
CA GLU A 34 -11.93 7.36 4.81
C GLU A 34 -12.69 6.58 3.74
N ARG A 35 -13.94 6.22 4.04
CA ARG A 35 -14.92 5.80 3.05
C ARG A 35 -15.60 7.02 2.45
N LEU A 36 -15.51 7.16 1.13
CA LEU A 36 -16.25 8.21 0.43
C LEU A 36 -17.75 7.88 0.39
N PRO A 37 -18.64 8.88 0.49
CA PRO A 37 -20.08 8.70 0.34
C PRO A 37 -20.47 7.95 -0.95
N LEU A 38 -21.47 7.07 -0.84
CA LEU A 38 -22.03 6.38 -1.99
C LEU A 38 -22.59 7.39 -3.00
N GLY A 39 -22.36 7.14 -4.29
CA GLY A 39 -22.82 8.01 -5.37
C GLY A 39 -22.00 9.29 -5.59
N MET A 40 -20.92 9.52 -4.83
CA MET A 40 -20.00 10.62 -5.10
C MET A 40 -19.37 10.47 -6.49
N SER A 41 -19.49 11.49 -7.34
CA SER A 41 -18.95 11.45 -8.70
C SER A 41 -17.42 11.45 -8.72
N TYR A 42 -16.79 10.86 -9.74
CA TYR A 42 -15.33 10.83 -9.85
C TYR A 42 -14.66 12.22 -9.77
N PRO A 43 -15.18 13.29 -10.41
CA PRO A 43 -14.63 14.63 -10.22
C PRO A 43 -14.67 15.11 -8.77
N GLN A 44 -15.75 14.83 -8.02
CA GLN A 44 -15.84 15.17 -6.59
C GLN A 44 -14.85 14.35 -5.75
N GLN A 45 -14.66 13.07 -6.07
CA GLN A 45 -13.66 12.23 -5.40
C GLN A 45 -12.23 12.77 -5.64
N ILE A 46 -11.92 13.16 -6.88
CA ILE A 46 -10.61 13.75 -7.25
C ILE A 46 -10.40 15.08 -6.53
N GLN A 47 -11.42 15.93 -6.46
CA GLN A 47 -11.35 17.18 -5.70
C GLN A 47 -11.09 16.91 -4.22
N ARG A 48 -11.79 15.93 -3.62
CA ARG A 48 -11.59 15.53 -2.23
C ARG A 48 -10.14 15.07 -1.96
N VAL A 49 -9.55 14.30 -2.89
CA VAL A 49 -8.14 13.89 -2.81
C VAL A 49 -7.21 15.10 -2.95
N THR A 50 -7.50 16.01 -3.88
CA THR A 50 -6.72 17.24 -4.10
C THR A 50 -6.70 18.09 -2.83
N ASP A 51 -7.87 18.34 -2.23
CA ASP A 51 -8.00 19.10 -0.99
C ASP A 51 -7.26 18.42 0.17
N LEU A 52 -7.31 17.09 0.23
CA LEU A 52 -6.58 16.32 1.25
C LEU A 52 -5.07 16.50 1.10
N LEU A 53 -4.54 16.41 -0.13
CA LEU A 53 -3.12 16.55 -0.43
C LEU A 53 -2.62 17.99 -0.24
N ALA A 54 -3.50 18.99 -0.34
CA ALA A 54 -3.18 20.40 -0.10
C ALA A 54 -3.10 20.79 1.40
N ARG A 55 -3.42 19.87 2.33
CA ARG A 55 -3.38 20.15 3.77
C ARG A 55 -1.97 19.92 4.35
N PRO A 56 -1.50 20.77 5.26
CA PRO A 56 -0.31 20.48 6.05
C PRO A 56 -0.45 19.18 6.87
N PRO A 57 0.59 18.33 6.95
CA PRO A 57 1.91 18.48 6.33
C PRO A 57 2.04 17.85 4.92
N LEU A 58 0.94 17.38 4.31
CA LEU A 58 0.98 16.63 3.04
C LEU A 58 1.42 17.47 1.85
N ASP A 59 1.05 18.75 1.84
CA ASP A 59 1.43 19.74 0.84
C ASP A 59 2.96 19.88 0.68
N GLY A 60 3.68 19.93 1.81
CA GLY A 60 5.14 19.99 1.84
C GLY A 60 5.83 18.64 1.60
N LEU A 61 5.19 17.54 2.02
CA LEU A 61 5.75 16.19 1.91
C LEU A 61 5.64 15.59 0.51
N LYS A 62 4.70 16.07 -0.32
CA LYS A 62 4.44 15.56 -1.68
C LYS A 62 4.36 14.03 -1.75
N PRO A 63 3.41 13.42 -1.01
CA PRO A 63 3.34 11.97 -0.90
C PRO A 63 3.07 11.30 -2.26
N LYS A 64 3.50 10.04 -2.41
CA LYS A 64 3.08 9.21 -3.54
C LYS A 64 1.57 8.97 -3.46
N LEU A 65 0.86 9.29 -4.55
CA LEU A 65 -0.53 8.90 -4.75
C LEU A 65 -0.59 7.56 -5.50
N VAL A 66 -1.52 6.70 -5.12
CA VAL A 66 -1.74 5.38 -5.74
C VAL A 66 -3.23 5.16 -5.95
N ILE A 67 -3.63 4.62 -7.10
CA ILE A 67 -5.01 4.26 -7.42
C ILE A 67 -5.11 2.79 -7.87
N ASP A 68 -6.23 2.16 -7.55
CA ASP A 68 -6.61 0.85 -8.09
C ASP A 68 -7.31 1.05 -9.44
N GLU A 69 -6.59 0.78 -10.53
CA GLU A 69 -7.09 0.94 -11.89
C GLU A 69 -8.21 -0.07 -12.23
N ASN A 70 -8.28 -1.23 -11.56
CA ASN A 70 -9.40 -2.16 -11.77
C ASN A 70 -10.70 -1.59 -11.22
N GLY A 71 -10.62 -0.90 -10.08
CA GLY A 71 -11.79 -0.35 -9.38
C GLY A 71 -12.38 0.88 -10.05
N VAL A 72 -11.54 1.75 -10.63
CA VAL A 72 -11.98 3.03 -11.23
C VAL A 72 -11.91 3.05 -12.76
N GLY A 73 -11.08 2.20 -13.36
CA GLY A 73 -10.82 2.16 -14.79
C GLY A 73 -9.83 3.23 -15.27
N ARG A 74 -9.24 2.98 -16.43
CA ARG A 74 -8.28 3.87 -17.10
C ARG A 74 -8.78 5.33 -17.27
N PRO A 75 -10.04 5.59 -17.66
CA PRO A 75 -10.53 6.97 -17.82
C PRO A 75 -10.47 7.80 -16.54
N VAL A 76 -10.66 7.19 -15.37
CA VAL A 76 -10.58 7.91 -14.10
C VAL A 76 -9.14 8.28 -13.78
N GLY A 77 -8.19 7.39 -14.05
CA GLY A 77 -6.78 7.76 -13.92
C GLY A 77 -6.40 8.93 -14.84
N ASP A 78 -6.98 9.02 -16.04
CA ASP A 78 -6.74 10.13 -16.96
C ASP A 78 -7.33 11.45 -16.40
N MET A 79 -8.43 11.39 -15.64
CA MET A 79 -8.95 12.54 -14.89
C MET A 79 -8.00 12.98 -13.76
N PHE A 80 -7.36 12.04 -13.06
CA PHE A 80 -6.32 12.37 -12.07
C PHE A 80 -5.11 13.06 -12.73
N ASP A 81 -4.70 12.61 -13.92
CA ASP A 81 -3.63 13.24 -14.68
C ASP A 81 -4.01 14.66 -15.14
N ALA A 82 -5.25 14.85 -15.62
CA ALA A 82 -5.79 16.16 -15.99
C ALA A 82 -5.88 17.12 -14.79
N ALA A 83 -6.08 16.60 -13.58
CA ALA A 83 -6.03 17.36 -12.32
C ALA A 83 -4.60 17.60 -11.79
N GLY A 84 -3.56 17.13 -12.50
CA GLY A 84 -2.16 17.34 -12.13
C GLY A 84 -1.62 16.45 -11.01
N LEU A 85 -2.34 15.38 -10.63
CA LEU A 85 -1.98 14.53 -9.49
C LEU A 85 -1.05 13.35 -9.86
N TYR A 86 -1.07 12.91 -11.13
CA TYR A 86 -0.19 11.89 -11.69
C TYR A 86 0.08 10.65 -10.79
N PRO A 87 -0.96 9.88 -10.42
CA PRO A 87 -0.85 8.77 -9.48
C PRO A 87 -0.03 7.59 -10.04
N ASN A 88 0.45 6.73 -9.14
CA ASN A 88 0.83 5.37 -9.48
C ASN A 88 -0.45 4.55 -9.70
N ARG A 89 -0.55 3.85 -10.82
CA ARG A 89 -1.71 3.06 -11.20
C ARG A 89 -1.41 1.59 -10.96
N ILE A 90 -2.24 0.93 -10.16
CA ILE A 90 -2.12 -0.52 -9.90
C ILE A 90 -3.29 -1.24 -10.54
N THR A 91 -2.98 -2.17 -11.43
CA THR A 91 -3.90 -3.16 -11.96
C THR A 91 -3.75 -4.45 -11.15
N ILE A 92 -4.81 -4.89 -10.49
CA ILE A 92 -4.80 -6.11 -9.69
C ILE A 92 -4.98 -7.32 -10.60
N THR A 93 -4.07 -8.30 -10.49
CA THR A 93 -4.09 -9.52 -11.29
C THR A 93 -4.26 -10.77 -10.44
N ALA A 94 -4.44 -11.93 -11.10
CA ALA A 94 -4.44 -13.25 -10.48
C ALA A 94 -3.11 -14.00 -10.63
N GLY A 95 -2.04 -13.30 -11.04
CA GLY A 95 -0.72 -13.89 -11.30
C GLY A 95 0.06 -14.25 -10.04
N LEU A 96 1.37 -14.43 -10.18
CA LEU A 96 2.28 -14.75 -9.07
C LEU A 96 3.33 -13.66 -8.82
N GLU A 97 3.68 -12.89 -9.85
CA GLU A 97 4.72 -11.87 -9.78
C GLU A 97 4.15 -10.50 -10.14
N ALA A 98 4.71 -9.46 -9.54
CA ALA A 98 4.39 -8.08 -9.88
C ALA A 98 5.24 -7.63 -11.07
N THR A 99 4.64 -6.93 -12.02
CA THR A 99 5.34 -6.36 -13.18
C THR A 99 5.11 -4.85 -13.24
N GLN A 100 6.12 -4.12 -13.72
CA GLN A 100 6.04 -2.69 -13.95
C GLN A 100 5.93 -2.42 -15.46
N HIS A 101 4.94 -1.63 -15.86
CA HIS A 101 4.71 -1.21 -17.24
C HIS A 101 4.88 0.31 -17.33
N GLY A 102 6.04 0.77 -17.78
CA GLY A 102 6.36 2.20 -17.76
C GLY A 102 6.64 2.74 -16.35
N ALA A 103 6.66 4.06 -16.18
CA ALA A 103 7.17 4.66 -14.94
C ALA A 103 6.22 4.51 -13.73
N LYS A 104 4.91 4.55 -13.95
CA LYS A 104 3.90 4.64 -12.86
C LYS A 104 2.80 3.58 -12.93
N THR A 105 2.86 2.62 -13.85
CA THR A 105 1.84 1.58 -13.99
C THR A 105 2.37 0.23 -13.55
N TRP A 106 1.60 -0.47 -12.73
CA TRP A 106 1.99 -1.75 -12.13
C TRP A 106 0.88 -2.77 -12.32
N HIS A 107 1.25 -4.02 -12.54
CA HIS A 107 0.34 -5.15 -12.48
C HIS A 107 0.74 -5.99 -11.28
N VAL A 108 -0.14 -6.10 -10.29
CA VAL A 108 0.21 -6.71 -9.01
C VAL A 108 -0.81 -7.79 -8.66
N PRO A 109 -0.37 -9.04 -8.47
CA PRO A 109 -1.24 -10.08 -8.00
C PRO A 109 -1.92 -9.74 -6.67
N LYS A 110 -3.23 -9.99 -6.57
CA LYS A 110 -3.98 -9.81 -5.31
C LYS A 110 -3.31 -10.57 -4.16
N GLY A 111 -2.85 -11.80 -4.42
CA GLY A 111 -2.14 -12.60 -3.42
C GLY A 111 -0.90 -11.91 -2.84
N LEU A 112 -0.10 -11.24 -3.68
CA LEU A 112 1.07 -10.50 -3.20
C LEU A 112 0.69 -9.30 -2.32
N LEU A 113 -0.35 -8.55 -2.71
CA LEU A 113 -0.83 -7.42 -1.89
C LEU A 113 -1.25 -7.88 -0.50
N ILE A 114 -1.98 -8.99 -0.41
CA ILE A 114 -2.45 -9.54 0.85
C ILE A 114 -1.33 -10.15 1.66
N SER A 115 -0.46 -10.96 1.07
CA SER A 115 0.67 -11.55 1.78
C SER A 115 1.62 -10.48 2.34
N ASN A 116 1.83 -9.38 1.61
CA ASN A 116 2.59 -8.23 2.10
C ASN A 116 1.91 -7.56 3.30
N LEU A 117 0.59 -7.39 3.25
CA LEU A 117 -0.21 -6.87 4.36
C LEU A 117 -0.11 -7.76 5.61
N GLU A 118 -0.26 -9.07 5.45
CA GLU A 118 -0.18 -10.05 6.54
C GLU A 118 1.22 -10.04 7.20
N ALA A 119 2.28 -10.06 6.39
CA ALA A 119 3.66 -10.07 6.88
C ALA A 119 4.00 -8.84 7.73
N HIS A 120 3.64 -7.64 7.26
CA HIS A 120 3.89 -6.39 8.00
C HIS A 120 2.95 -6.19 9.19
N SER A 121 1.75 -6.79 9.16
CA SER A 121 0.85 -6.81 10.32
C SER A 121 1.39 -7.73 11.42
N HIS A 122 1.85 -8.93 11.07
CA HIS A 122 2.35 -9.91 12.03
C HIS A 122 3.64 -9.46 12.72
N SER A 123 4.53 -8.80 11.98
CA SER A 123 5.78 -8.22 12.53
C SER A 123 5.57 -6.95 13.36
N GLY A 124 4.36 -6.37 13.37
CA GLY A 124 4.06 -5.12 14.09
C GLY A 124 4.62 -3.85 13.42
N GLU A 125 5.08 -3.98 12.17
CA GLU A 125 5.57 -2.86 11.35
C GLU A 125 4.43 -2.01 10.81
N LEU A 126 3.31 -2.63 10.42
CA LEU A 126 2.08 -1.94 10.04
C LEU A 126 1.27 -1.53 11.27
N ARG A 127 0.92 -0.25 11.36
CA ARG A 127 0.17 0.33 12.47
C ARG A 127 -0.95 1.19 11.95
N ILE A 128 -2.14 1.01 12.50
CA ILE A 128 -3.31 1.83 12.18
C ILE A 128 -3.53 2.77 13.37
N ALA A 129 -3.52 4.07 13.11
CA ALA A 129 -3.79 5.05 14.16
C ALA A 129 -5.22 4.85 14.69
N ALA A 130 -5.39 4.76 16.02
CA ALA A 130 -6.71 4.61 16.63
C ALA A 130 -7.68 5.75 16.28
N ALA A 131 -7.14 6.95 16.04
CA ALA A 131 -7.90 8.13 15.63
C ALA A 131 -8.10 8.25 14.11
N ALA A 132 -7.63 7.30 13.30
CA ALA A 132 -7.95 7.31 11.88
C ALA A 132 -9.45 7.04 11.70
N ASN A 133 -10.11 7.78 10.80
CA ASN A 133 -11.52 7.49 10.51
C ASN A 133 -11.65 6.06 9.98
N ASP A 134 -12.78 5.43 10.23
CA ASP A 134 -13.05 4.04 9.83
C ASP A 134 -12.05 2.98 10.34
N ALA A 135 -11.18 3.30 11.32
CA ALA A 135 -10.23 2.32 11.89
C ALA A 135 -10.94 1.10 12.50
N ALA A 136 -12.11 1.29 13.11
CA ALA A 136 -12.94 0.20 13.61
C ALA A 136 -13.49 -0.68 12.48
N ALA A 137 -13.97 -0.06 11.39
CA ALA A 137 -14.47 -0.78 10.23
C ALA A 137 -13.36 -1.60 9.56
N LEU A 138 -12.18 -1.01 9.37
CA LEU A 138 -11.01 -1.72 8.85
C LEU A 138 -10.62 -2.90 9.74
N LYS A 139 -10.69 -2.76 11.07
CA LYS A 139 -10.39 -3.86 11.99
C LYS A 139 -11.35 -5.04 11.83
N GLU A 140 -12.64 -4.78 11.65
CA GLU A 140 -13.62 -5.84 11.39
C GLU A 140 -13.41 -6.47 10.00
N GLU A 141 -13.16 -5.66 8.97
CA GLU A 141 -12.84 -6.18 7.64
C GLU A 141 -11.60 -7.08 7.64
N LEU A 142 -10.53 -6.68 8.34
CA LEU A 142 -9.31 -7.49 8.47
C LEU A 142 -9.56 -8.84 9.16
N LYS A 143 -10.48 -8.91 10.13
CA LYS A 143 -10.85 -10.18 10.78
C LYS A 143 -11.63 -11.10 9.84
N ASP A 144 -12.46 -10.51 8.98
CA ASP A 144 -13.33 -11.22 8.04
C ASP A 144 -12.63 -11.60 6.73
N PHE A 145 -11.54 -10.94 6.39
CA PHE A 145 -10.73 -11.15 5.17
C PHE A 145 -10.00 -12.51 5.12
N LYS A 146 -10.38 -13.50 5.94
CA LYS A 146 -9.72 -14.80 6.03
C LYS A 146 -9.53 -15.44 4.65
N ARG A 147 -8.27 -15.79 4.35
CA ARG A 147 -7.82 -16.55 3.20
C ARG A 147 -8.67 -17.81 3.01
N LYS A 148 -9.44 -17.90 1.93
CA LYS A 148 -10.07 -19.17 1.52
C LYS A 148 -9.10 -19.91 0.62
N ILE A 149 -8.67 -21.08 1.07
CA ILE A 149 -7.88 -22.00 0.24
C ILE A 149 -8.89 -22.99 -0.35
N SER A 150 -8.98 -23.05 -1.68
CA SER A 150 -9.81 -24.07 -2.33
C SER A 150 -9.19 -25.45 -2.17
N GLU A 151 -9.99 -26.51 -2.32
CA GLU A 151 -9.50 -27.89 -2.29
C GLU A 151 -8.41 -28.17 -3.34
N ALA A 152 -8.40 -27.42 -4.44
CA ALA A 152 -7.35 -27.47 -5.48
C ALA A 152 -6.08 -26.67 -5.12
N GLY A 153 -5.94 -26.22 -3.88
CA GLY A 153 -4.79 -25.42 -3.40
C GLY A 153 -4.77 -23.98 -3.90
N ARG A 154 -5.76 -23.54 -4.69
CA ARG A 154 -5.84 -22.15 -5.16
C ARG A 154 -6.36 -21.27 -4.04
N THR A 155 -5.59 -20.26 -3.69
CA THR A 155 -6.04 -19.27 -2.72
C THR A 155 -6.94 -18.25 -3.37
N THR A 156 -8.15 -18.09 -2.84
CA THR A 156 -9.06 -17.00 -3.19
C THR A 156 -9.14 -16.01 -2.03
N TYR A 157 -9.00 -14.74 -2.37
CA TYR A 157 -9.10 -13.62 -1.44
C TYR A 157 -10.36 -12.84 -1.81
N ALA A 158 -11.44 -13.04 -1.05
CA ALA A 158 -12.67 -12.29 -1.22
C ALA A 158 -13.38 -12.16 0.14
N ALA A 159 -13.91 -10.98 0.43
CA ALA A 159 -14.92 -10.79 1.45
C ALA A 159 -16.04 -11.81 1.30
N ARG A 160 -16.73 -12.09 2.41
CA ARG A 160 -18.06 -12.70 2.35
C ARG A 160 -18.97 -11.83 1.46
N VAL A 161 -19.87 -12.47 0.71
CA VAL A 161 -20.88 -11.77 -0.09
C VAL A 161 -21.62 -10.77 0.81
N GLY A 162 -21.55 -9.48 0.46
CA GLY A 162 -22.15 -8.38 1.24
C GLY A 162 -21.21 -7.61 2.17
N ALA A 163 -19.94 -8.02 2.32
CA ALA A 163 -18.91 -7.24 3.05
C ALA A 163 -18.06 -6.38 2.10
N HIS A 164 -17.63 -5.21 2.57
CA HIS A 164 -16.86 -4.25 1.77
C HIS A 164 -15.34 -4.43 2.00
N ASP A 165 -14.59 -4.93 1.02
CA ASP A 165 -13.12 -5.11 1.11
C ASP A 165 -12.28 -3.84 0.83
N ASN A 166 -12.94 -2.74 0.47
CA ASN A 166 -12.26 -1.60 -0.16
C ASN A 166 -11.22 -0.93 0.75
N LEU A 167 -11.40 -0.91 2.07
CA LEU A 167 -10.42 -0.32 2.97
C LEU A 167 -9.19 -1.22 3.14
N VAL A 168 -9.40 -2.53 3.32
CA VAL A 168 -8.30 -3.51 3.37
C VAL A 168 -7.46 -3.43 2.11
N LEU A 169 -8.11 -3.42 0.94
CA LEU A 169 -7.41 -3.35 -0.34
C LEU A 169 -6.68 -2.01 -0.52
N SER A 170 -7.28 -0.89 -0.12
CA SER A 170 -6.63 0.43 -0.15
C SER A 170 -5.35 0.45 0.70
N VAL A 171 -5.38 -0.14 1.89
CA VAL A 171 -4.19 -0.26 2.76
C VAL A 171 -3.16 -1.21 2.14
N ALA A 172 -3.58 -2.36 1.61
CA ALA A 172 -2.68 -3.33 1.00
C ALA A 172 -1.92 -2.76 -0.21
N ILE A 173 -2.63 -2.05 -1.10
CA ILE A 173 -2.05 -1.36 -2.27
C ILE A 173 -1.03 -0.29 -1.81
N THR A 174 -1.43 0.54 -0.86
CA THR A 174 -0.56 1.62 -0.35
C THR A 174 0.70 1.06 0.32
N LEU A 175 0.54 0.00 1.12
CA LEU A 175 1.65 -0.68 1.78
C LEU A 175 2.62 -1.28 0.77
N TRP A 176 2.09 -2.00 -0.24
CA TRP A 176 2.92 -2.61 -1.27
C TRP A 176 3.71 -1.57 -2.06
N MET A 177 3.10 -0.44 -2.43
CA MET A 177 3.83 0.66 -3.07
C MET A 177 4.93 1.25 -2.17
N ALA A 178 4.68 1.33 -0.85
CA ALA A 178 5.67 1.82 0.11
C ALA A 178 6.86 0.88 0.25
N THR A 179 6.67 -0.44 0.11
CA THR A 179 7.76 -1.42 0.16
C THR A 179 8.59 -1.47 -1.13
N GLN A 180 8.04 -1.05 -2.28
CA GLN A 180 8.82 -0.95 -3.52
C GLN A 180 9.85 0.18 -3.49
N ALA A 181 9.71 1.14 -2.56
CA ALA A 181 10.67 2.22 -2.37
C ALA A 181 11.90 1.72 -1.58
N HIS A 182 12.70 0.84 -2.17
CA HIS A 182 13.99 0.47 -1.61
C HIS A 182 15.03 1.56 -1.90
N GLU A 183 15.25 2.48 -0.97
CA GLU A 183 16.55 3.14 -0.87
C GLU A 183 17.58 2.09 -0.44
N ILE A 184 18.38 1.63 -1.41
CA ILE A 184 19.51 0.74 -1.17
C ILE A 184 20.71 1.63 -0.80
N LEU A 185 20.82 1.99 0.48
CA LEU A 185 22.09 2.46 1.05
C LEU A 185 22.99 1.24 1.26
N ARG A 186 23.75 0.85 0.23
CA ARG A 186 24.88 -0.07 0.34
C ARG A 186 26.15 0.76 0.50
N SER A 187 26.84 0.64 1.63
CA SER A 187 28.20 1.16 1.80
C SER A 187 29.18 -0.02 1.73
N GLU A 188 30.20 0.08 0.87
CA GLU A 188 31.28 -0.90 0.80
C GLU A 188 32.09 -0.93 2.10
N LEU A 189 32.58 -2.14 2.45
CA LEU A 189 33.52 -2.31 3.55
C LEU A 189 34.86 -1.67 3.14
N ARG A 190 35.15 -0.48 3.64
CA ARG A 190 36.53 0.00 3.70
C ARG A 190 37.23 -0.79 4.81
N VAL A 191 38.16 -1.65 4.39
CA VAL A 191 39.11 -2.39 5.24
C VAL A 191 40.03 -1.39 5.93
#